data_AF-A0AA43KW74-F1
#
_entry.id   AF-A0AA43KW74-F1
#
_cell.length_a   1.000
_cell.length_b   1.000
_cell.length_c   1.000
_cell.angle_alpha   90.00
_cell.angle_beta   90.00
_cell.angle_gamma   90.00
#
_symmetry.space_group_name_H-M   'P 1'
#
loop_
_entity.id
_entity.type
_entity.pdbx_description
1 polymer ?
#
loop_
_entity_poly.entity_id
_entity_poly.type
_entity_poly.pdbx_seq_one_letter_code
_entity_poly.pdbx_strand_id
1 'polypeptide(L)'
;MSDLIRVRVLQHDTEDQIRIGMTTPVMDKDAIPSFVEKVKEQYQKETEWCGGFDAACEKYYKRIAIVDADTLQEIHSIYRKEENNG
;
A
#
# COMPACT_ATOMS: atom_id res chain seq x y z
N MET A 1 -10.74 21.64 -12.20
CA MET A 1 -10.26 20.42 -12.88
C MET A 1 -9.63 19.57 -11.81
N SER A 2 -10.08 18.33 -11.63
CA SER A 2 -9.38 17.41 -10.73
C SER A 2 -8.13 16.96 -11.47
N ASP A 3 -6.96 17.21 -10.90
CA ASP A 3 -5.71 16.73 -11.48
C ASP A 3 -5.61 15.25 -11.14
N LEU A 4 -5.78 14.42 -12.17
CA LEU A 4 -5.65 12.98 -12.07
C LEU A 4 -4.27 12.64 -11.52
N ILE A 5 -4.24 11.99 -10.36
CA ILE A 5 -3.02 11.56 -9.70
C ILE A 5 -2.71 10.14 -10.15
N ARG A 6 -1.46 9.90 -10.56
CA ARG A 6 -1.00 8.55 -10.88
C ARG A 6 -0.30 8.00 -9.65
N VAL A 7 -0.79 6.87 -9.15
CA VAL A 7 -0.24 6.24 -7.95
C VAL A 7 0.17 4.80 -8.20
N ARG A 8 1.01 4.27 -7.32
CA ARG A 8 1.37 2.84 -7.26
C ARG A 8 1.30 2.38 -5.82
N VAL A 9 1.09 1.08 -5.63
CA VAL A 9 1.23 0.45 -4.31
C VAL A 9 2.67 -0.02 -4.15
N LEU A 10 3.36 0.49 -3.15
CA LEU A 10 4.67 0.03 -2.71
C LEU A 10 4.48 -1.00 -1.60
N GLN A 11 5.13 -2.15 -1.77
CA GLN A 11 5.25 -3.20 -0.76
C GLN A 11 6.72 -3.36 -0.41
N HIS A 12 7.01 -3.44 0.88
CA HIS A 12 8.30 -3.81 1.42
C HIS A 12 8.07 -4.94 2.41
N ASP A 13 8.61 -6.12 2.09
CA ASP A 13 8.42 -7.31 2.90
C ASP A 13 9.48 -7.47 4.00
N THR A 14 9.26 -8.45 4.87
CA THR A 14 10.18 -8.77 5.98
C THR A 14 11.52 -9.34 5.52
N GLU A 15 11.64 -9.77 4.26
CA GLU A 15 12.87 -10.24 3.62
C GLU A 15 13.62 -9.11 2.88
N ASP A 16 13.21 -7.86 3.06
CA ASP A 16 13.78 -6.68 2.40
C ASP A 16 13.61 -6.61 0.88
N GLN A 17 12.64 -7.35 0.32
CA GLN A 17 12.25 -7.15 -1.07
C GLN A 17 11.27 -5.99 -1.18
N ILE A 18 11.51 -5.13 -2.17
CA ILE A 18 10.61 -4.04 -2.53
C ILE A 18 9.89 -4.41 -3.82
N ARG A 19 8.56 -4.37 -3.79
CA ARG A 19 7.70 -4.56 -4.96
C ARG A 19 6.89 -3.30 -5.19
N ILE A 20 6.87 -2.84 -6.44
CA ILE A 20 6.09 -1.69 -6.86
C ILE A 20 5.02 -2.18 -7.84
N GLY A 21 3.76 -1.96 -7.48
CA GLY A 21 2.62 -2.32 -8.30
C GLY A 21 2.51 -1.50 -9.58
N MET A 22 1.51 -1.84 -10.39
CA MET A 22 1.21 -1.12 -11.62
C MET A 22 0.73 0.32 -11.34
N THR A 23 0.88 1.20 -12.33
CA THR A 23 0.36 2.57 -12.25
C THR A 23 -1.15 2.55 -12.32
N THR A 24 -1.79 3.17 -11.33
CA THR A 24 -3.24 3.32 -11.24
C THR A 24 -3.60 4.80 -11.21
N PRO A 25 -4.47 5.27 -12.12
CA PRO A 25 -4.98 6.63 -12.06
C PRO A 25 -6.05 6.78 -10.96
N VAL A 26 -5.97 7.86 -10.19
CA VAL A 26 -6.91 8.26 -9.13
C VAL A 26 -7.36 9.69 -9.43
N MET A 27 -8.66 10.00 -9.29
CA MET A 27 -9.22 11.26 -9.78
C MET A 27 -8.60 12.52 -9.17
N ASP A 28 -8.31 12.47 -7.86
CA ASP A 28 -7.70 13.53 -7.07
C ASP A 28 -7.24 12.97 -5.70
N LYS A 29 -6.73 13.85 -4.83
CA LYS A 29 -6.31 13.49 -3.47
C LYS A 29 -7.46 12.99 -2.60
N ASP A 30 -8.68 13.47 -2.83
CA ASP A 30 -9.85 13.12 -2.02
C ASP A 30 -10.31 11.67 -2.31
N ALA A 31 -9.94 11.12 -3.46
CA ALA A 31 -10.17 9.73 -3.81
C ALA A 31 -9.10 8.75 -3.27
N ILE A 32 -8.00 9.23 -2.66
CA ILE A 32 -6.95 8.37 -2.09
C ILE A 32 -7.47 7.44 -0.98
N PRO A 33 -8.27 7.89 0.00
CA PRO A 33 -8.82 7.01 1.03
C PRO A 33 -9.66 5.87 0.44
N SER A 34 -10.50 6.14 -0.56
CA SER A 34 -11.26 5.08 -1.24
C SER A 34 -10.36 4.11 -2.00
N PHE A 35 -9.23 4.57 -2.54
CA PHE A 35 -8.24 3.70 -3.15
C PHE A 35 -7.51 2.84 -2.10
N VAL A 36 -7.18 3.38 -0.92
CA VAL A 36 -6.61 2.61 0.21
C VAL A 36 -7.53 1.44 0.57
N GLU A 37 -8.83 1.68 0.72
CA GLU A 37 -9.78 0.62 1.09
C GLU A 37 -9.85 -0.48 0.01
N LYS A 38 -9.84 -0.12 -1.28
CA LYS A 38 -9.75 -1.10 -2.37
C LYS A 38 -8.47 -1.94 -2.31
N VAL A 39 -7.35 -1.32 -1.98
CA VAL A 39 -6.08 -2.05 -1.80
C VAL A 39 -6.18 -3.01 -0.62
N LYS A 40 -6.70 -2.56 0.53
CA LYS A 40 -6.89 -3.44 1.70
C LYS A 40 -7.83 -4.59 1.39
N GLU A 41 -8.96 -4.36 0.70
CA GLU A 41 -9.89 -5.41 0.31
C GLU A 41 -9.26 -6.44 -0.64
N GLN A 42 -8.43 -5.99 -1.57
CA GLN A 42 -7.70 -6.88 -2.47
C GLN A 42 -6.74 -7.77 -1.69
N TYR A 43 -5.94 -7.18 -0.80
CA TYR A 43 -5.01 -7.95 0.02
C TYR A 43 -5.76 -8.85 0.98
N GLN A 44 -6.86 -8.39 1.58
CA GLN A 44 -7.70 -9.21 2.45
C GLN A 44 -8.03 -10.53 1.76
N LYS A 45 -8.53 -10.48 0.51
CA LYS A 45 -8.86 -11.66 -0.29
C LYS A 45 -7.64 -12.49 -0.65
N GLU A 46 -6.55 -11.86 -1.12
CA GLU A 46 -5.32 -12.56 -1.51
C GLU A 46 -4.62 -13.24 -0.33
N THR A 47 -4.87 -12.76 0.88
CA THR A 47 -4.25 -13.24 2.12
C THR A 47 -5.24 -13.95 3.05
N GLU A 48 -6.45 -14.28 2.57
CA GLU A 48 -7.46 -15.04 3.34
C GLU A 48 -6.87 -16.36 3.88
N TRP A 49 -6.01 -17.01 3.11
CA TRP A 49 -5.34 -18.26 3.49
C TRP A 49 -4.42 -18.12 4.72
N CYS A 50 -4.01 -16.91 5.10
CA CYS A 50 -3.19 -16.64 6.28
C CYS A 50 -3.87 -15.72 7.31
N GLY A 51 -5.19 -15.59 7.26
CA GLY A 51 -5.96 -14.79 8.24
C GLY A 51 -6.31 -13.37 7.78
N GLY A 52 -6.11 -13.06 6.50
CA GLY A 52 -6.47 -11.76 5.92
C GLY A 52 -5.39 -10.69 6.07
N PHE A 53 -5.77 -9.45 5.74
CA PHE A 53 -4.86 -8.33 5.52
C PHE A 53 -4.00 -8.03 6.75
N ASP A 54 -4.60 -7.91 7.93
CA ASP A 54 -3.89 -7.52 9.14
C ASP A 54 -2.88 -8.59 9.57
N ALA A 55 -3.29 -9.86 9.56
CA ALA A 55 -2.41 -10.99 9.87
C ALA A 55 -1.24 -11.11 8.87
N ALA A 56 -1.51 -10.85 7.58
CA ALA A 56 -0.49 -10.82 6.56
C ALA A 56 0.49 -9.64 6.75
N CYS A 57 -0.02 -8.45 7.11
CA CYS A 57 0.78 -7.27 7.42
C CYS A 57 1.81 -7.57 8.51
N GLU A 58 1.37 -8.11 9.65
CA GLU A 58 2.25 -8.42 10.77
C GLU A 58 3.34 -9.44 10.42
N LYS A 59 2.98 -10.45 9.61
CA LYS A 59 3.84 -11.59 9.31
C LYS A 59 4.82 -11.34 8.18
N TYR A 60 4.38 -10.66 7.12
CA TYR A 60 5.12 -10.61 5.84
C TYR A 60 5.56 -9.22 5.44
N TYR A 61 5.02 -8.14 6.01
CA TYR A 61 5.30 -6.79 5.53
C TYR A 61 6.02 -5.95 6.59
N LYS A 62 6.98 -5.14 6.14
CA LYS A 62 7.53 -4.01 6.90
C LYS A 62 6.75 -2.73 6.61
N ARG A 63 6.35 -2.54 5.35
CA ARG A 63 5.61 -1.36 4.90
C ARG A 63 4.76 -1.65 3.68
N ILE A 64 3.56 -1.10 3.66
CA ILE A 64 2.70 -0.99 2.48
C ILE A 64 2.26 0.46 2.38
N ALA A 65 2.47 1.09 1.22
CA ALA A 65 2.15 2.50 1.01
C ALA A 65 1.63 2.77 -0.39
N ILE A 66 0.84 3.82 -0.54
CA ILE A 66 0.54 4.44 -1.82
C ILE A 66 1.62 5.48 -2.08
N VAL A 67 2.26 5.37 -3.23
CA VAL A 67 3.31 6.29 -3.69
C VAL A 67 2.90 6.95 -4.99
N ASP A 68 3.45 8.13 -5.23
CA ASP A 68 3.37 8.79 -6.52
C ASP A 68 4.04 7.92 -7.61
N ALA A 69 3.41 7.79 -8.77
CA ALA A 69 3.85 6.84 -9.79
C ALA A 69 5.15 7.22 -10.48
N ASP A 70 5.50 8.51 -10.49
CA ASP A 70 6.66 9.04 -11.21
C ASP A 70 7.84 9.28 -10.24
N THR A 71 7.56 9.77 -9.04
CA THR A 71 8.57 10.16 -8.04
C THR A 71 8.79 9.13 -6.93
N LEU A 72 7.88 8.16 -6.78
CA LEU A 72 7.85 7.19 -5.68
C LEU A 72 7.77 7.81 -4.28
N GLN A 73 7.45 9.11 -4.18
CA GLN A 73 7.21 9.75 -2.89
C GLN A 73 5.96 9.16 -2.24
N GLU A 74 6.02 8.92 -0.94
CA GLU A 74 4.87 8.41 -0.18
C GLU A 74 3.76 9.45 -0.13
N ILE A 75 2.59 9.07 -0.65
CA ILE A 75 1.36 9.85 -0.57
C ILE A 75 0.57 9.45 0.67
N HIS A 76 0.50 8.14 0.96
CA HIS A 76 -0.26 7.60 2.08
C HIS A 76 0.33 6.27 2.55
N SER A 77 0.54 6.12 3.86
CA SER A 77 0.93 4.84 4.46
C SER A 77 -0.30 3.98 4.73
N ILE A 78 -0.34 2.76 4.21
CA ILE A 78 -1.41 1.79 4.51
C ILE A 78 -1.04 0.96 5.74
N TYR A 79 0.20 0.49 5.79
CA TYR A 79 0.76 -0.25 6.92
C TYR A 79 2.23 0.11 7.08
N ARG A 80 2.68 0.24 8.32
CA ARG A 80 4.09 0.34 8.66
C ARG A 80 4.30 -0.39 9.98
N LYS A 81 5.21 -1.35 9.97
CA LYS A 81 5.61 -2.05 11.19
C LYS A 81 6.35 -1.03 12.05
N GLU A 82 5.91 -0.84 13.28
CA GLU A 82 6.66 -0.03 14.24
C GLU A 82 8.02 -0.69 14.43
N GLU A 83 9.08 0.03 14.07
CA GLU A 83 10.42 -0.38 14.46
C GLU A 83 10.50 -0.16 15.96
N ASN A 84 10.40 -1.26 16.72
CA ASN A 84 10.81 -1.25 18.12
C ASN A 84 12.30 -0.87 18.11
N ASN A 85 12.57 0.41 18.38
CA ASN A 85 13.90 0.89 18.73
C ASN A 85 14.27 0.19 20.04
N GLY A 86 14.91 -0.97 19.93
CA GLY A 86 15.52 -1.69 21.04
C GLY A 86 16.71 -0.95 21.61
#